data_AF-A0A7J7JYQ8-F1
#
_entry.id   AF-A0A7J7JYQ8-F1
#
_cell.length_a   1.000
_cell.length_b   1.000
_cell.length_c   1.000
_cell.angle_alpha   90.00
_cell.angle_beta   90.00
_cell.angle_gamma   90.00
#
_symmetry.space_group_name_H-M   'P 1'
#
loop_
_entity.id
_entity.type
_entity.pdbx_description
1 polymer ?
#
loop_
_entity_poly.entity_id
_entity_poly.type
_entity_poly.pdbx_seq_one_letter_code
_entity_poly.pdbx_strand_id
1 'polypeptide(L)'
;MRLRRPMMIQSVEQYQFLHQAVYEQRATTGFVSTPNDLATKITTFEQNQGSSKDIISQEFWHIEKKVKMAKFDFSFGKDSANKEKNRFSEILPDRKYSPYISGNNGIYINAIFVNTYREQNQWLATQLPLSNTVVDFWQLVEDQDIKVVLQLDAYQIPFYPRADDEK
;
A
#
# COMPACT_ATOMS: atom_id res chain seq x y z
N MET A 1 -36.03 -0.19 10.31
CA MET A 1 -34.92 0.02 11.28
C MET A 1 -35.24 1.12 12.30
N ARG A 2 -35.37 2.39 11.89
CA ARG A 2 -35.69 3.50 12.81
C ARG A 2 -37.02 3.37 13.57
N LEU A 3 -38.00 2.66 12.99
CA LEU A 3 -39.28 2.32 13.64
C LEU A 3 -39.15 1.37 14.84
N ARG A 4 -38.08 0.57 14.93
CA ARG A 4 -37.84 -0.39 16.02
C ARG A 4 -36.75 0.06 16.99
N ARG A 5 -35.82 0.89 16.54
CA ARG A 5 -34.82 1.55 17.38
C ARG A 5 -34.57 2.96 16.83
N PRO A 6 -35.04 4.00 17.52
CA PRO A 6 -34.81 5.39 17.12
C PRO A 6 -33.31 5.66 16.93
N MET A 7 -32.98 6.63 16.07
CA MET A 7 -31.60 7.04 15.81
C MET A 7 -30.69 5.92 15.29
N MET A 8 -31.23 4.96 14.53
CA MET A 8 -30.39 4.00 13.79
C MET A 8 -29.83 4.67 12.54
N ILE A 9 -28.49 4.61 12.37
CA ILE A 9 -27.69 5.33 11.35
C ILE A 9 -27.90 6.84 11.51
N GLN A 10 -27.03 7.47 12.30
CA GLN A 10 -27.23 8.84 12.79
C GLN A 10 -26.58 9.89 11.91
N SER A 11 -25.52 9.52 11.19
CA SER A 11 -24.76 10.45 10.36
C SER A 11 -24.87 10.12 8.87
N VAL A 12 -24.62 11.14 8.03
CA VAL A 12 -24.61 10.97 6.58
C VAL A 12 -23.45 10.06 6.16
N GLU A 13 -22.30 10.16 6.84
CA GLU A 13 -21.11 9.35 6.62
C GLU A 13 -21.40 7.86 6.87
N GLN A 14 -22.12 7.54 7.95
CA GLN A 14 -22.54 6.16 8.23
C GLN A 14 -23.47 5.61 7.13
N TYR A 15 -24.38 6.44 6.62
CA TYR A 15 -25.27 6.05 5.53
C TYR A 15 -24.49 5.84 4.21
N GLN A 16 -23.55 6.74 3.89
CA GLN A 16 -22.66 6.62 2.74
C GLN A 16 -21.78 5.36 2.83
N PHE A 17 -21.19 5.10 3.99
CA PHE A 17 -20.39 3.91 4.24
C PHE A 17 -21.19 2.62 4.01
N LEU A 18 -22.45 2.57 4.44
CA LEU A 18 -23.30 1.39 4.21
C LEU A 18 -23.51 1.12 2.71
N HIS A 19 -23.81 2.15 1.92
CA HIS A 19 -23.93 2.02 0.47
C HIS A 19 -22.62 1.57 -0.18
N GLN A 20 -21.49 2.12 0.28
CA GLN A 20 -20.16 1.72 -0.19
C GLN A 20 -19.85 0.26 0.14
N ALA A 21 -20.13 -0.20 1.36
CA ALA A 21 -19.90 -1.58 1.79
C ALA A 21 -20.73 -2.58 0.97
N VAL A 22 -22.02 -2.27 0.71
CA VAL A 22 -22.89 -3.12 -0.11
C VAL A 22 -22.44 -3.13 -1.57
N TYR A 23 -22.05 -1.97 -2.11
CA TYR A 23 -21.50 -1.87 -3.46
C TYR A 23 -20.21 -2.69 -3.60
N GLU A 24 -19.30 -2.56 -2.64
CA GLU A 24 -18.04 -3.30 -2.59
C GLU A 24 -18.27 -4.80 -2.53
N GLN A 25 -19.16 -5.26 -1.65
CA GLN A 25 -19.49 -6.69 -1.54
C GLN A 25 -19.98 -7.23 -2.89
N ARG A 26 -20.89 -6.54 -3.57
CA ARG A 26 -21.39 -6.97 -4.89
C ARG A 26 -20.29 -6.99 -5.95
N ALA A 27 -19.39 -6.02 -5.93
CA ALA A 27 -18.30 -5.92 -6.90
C ALA A 27 -17.20 -6.98 -6.70
N THR A 28 -17.00 -7.49 -5.48
CA THR A 28 -15.92 -8.45 -5.16
C THR A 28 -16.41 -9.84 -4.73
N THR A 29 -17.69 -10.14 -4.94
CA THR A 29 -18.25 -11.46 -4.59
C THR A 29 -17.54 -12.54 -5.41
N GLY A 30 -17.03 -13.58 -4.75
CA GLY A 30 -16.44 -14.76 -5.41
C GLY A 30 -14.91 -14.76 -5.54
N PHE A 31 -14.23 -13.68 -5.16
CA PHE A 31 -12.76 -13.59 -5.25
C PHE A 31 -12.06 -14.47 -4.19
N VAL A 32 -12.71 -14.68 -3.04
CA VAL A 32 -12.18 -15.56 -1.99
C VAL A 32 -12.31 -17.02 -2.43
N SER A 33 -11.21 -17.75 -2.27
CA SER A 33 -11.09 -19.15 -2.67
C SER A 33 -10.75 -19.98 -1.45
N THR A 34 -11.38 -21.14 -1.28
CA THR A 34 -10.89 -22.12 -0.31
C THR A 34 -9.70 -22.88 -0.90
N PRO A 35 -8.82 -23.48 -0.07
CA PRO A 35 -7.72 -24.29 -0.57
C PRO A 35 -8.14 -25.40 -1.54
N ASN A 36 -9.34 -25.97 -1.35
CA ASN A 36 -9.88 -27.03 -2.19
C ASN A 36 -10.31 -26.53 -3.59
N ASP A 37 -10.75 -25.27 -3.68
CA ASP A 37 -11.21 -24.68 -4.93
C ASP A 37 -10.08 -24.02 -5.73
N LEU A 38 -8.92 -23.82 -5.11
CA LEU A 38 -7.82 -23.05 -5.68
C LEU A 38 -7.29 -23.68 -6.97
N ALA A 39 -7.06 -24.99 -6.98
CA ALA A 39 -6.56 -25.70 -8.16
C ALA A 39 -7.51 -25.54 -9.36
N THR A 40 -8.80 -25.76 -9.13
CA THR A 40 -9.84 -25.61 -10.16
C THR A 40 -9.92 -24.18 -10.68
N LYS A 41 -9.81 -23.18 -9.80
CA LYS A 41 -9.78 -21.76 -10.20
C LYS A 41 -8.56 -21.43 -11.05
N ILE A 42 -7.38 -21.89 -10.67
CA ILE A 42 -6.14 -21.67 -11.45
C ILE A 42 -6.28 -22.27 -12.86
N THR A 43 -6.72 -23.52 -12.98
CA THR A 43 -6.94 -24.15 -14.29
C THR A 43 -7.99 -23.39 -15.12
N THR A 44 -9.05 -22.90 -14.48
CA THR A 44 -10.06 -22.07 -15.15
C THR A 44 -9.45 -20.75 -15.65
N PHE A 45 -8.53 -20.15 -14.91
CA PHE A 45 -7.83 -18.95 -15.35
C PHE A 45 -6.97 -19.21 -16.57
N GLU A 46 -6.14 -20.26 -16.54
CA GLU A 46 -5.28 -20.63 -17.68
C GLU A 46 -6.08 -20.87 -18.96
N GLN A 47 -7.23 -21.53 -18.85
CA GLN A 47 -8.10 -21.81 -19.99
C GLN A 47 -8.80 -20.57 -20.58
N ASN A 48 -8.99 -19.52 -19.79
CA ASN A 48 -9.70 -18.31 -20.21
C ASN A 48 -8.78 -17.12 -20.50
N GLN A 49 -7.46 -17.29 -20.42
CA GLN A 49 -6.47 -16.23 -20.71
C GLN A 49 -6.69 -15.64 -22.12
N GLY A 50 -6.71 -14.31 -22.21
CA GLY A 50 -6.89 -13.57 -23.47
C GLY A 50 -8.31 -13.59 -24.04
N SER A 51 -9.26 -14.26 -23.37
CA SER A 51 -10.68 -14.20 -23.74
C SER A 51 -11.36 -12.98 -23.11
N SER A 52 -12.52 -12.58 -23.63
CA SER A 52 -13.37 -11.55 -23.00
C SER A 52 -13.85 -11.95 -21.58
N LYS A 53 -13.69 -13.22 -21.19
CA LYS A 53 -14.04 -13.78 -19.88
C LYS A 53 -12.81 -13.97 -18.98
N ASP A 54 -11.67 -13.34 -19.28
CA ASP A 54 -10.52 -13.39 -18.39
C ASP A 54 -10.88 -12.77 -17.02
N ILE A 55 -11.03 -13.64 -16.03
CA ILE A 55 -11.48 -13.29 -14.69
C ILE A 55 -10.40 -12.45 -14.00
N ILE A 56 -9.11 -12.75 -14.19
CA ILE A 56 -8.01 -12.04 -13.52
C ILE A 56 -7.98 -10.58 -13.99
N SER A 57 -8.09 -10.34 -15.29
CA SER A 57 -8.15 -8.98 -15.84
C SER A 57 -9.35 -8.20 -15.29
N GLN A 58 -10.50 -8.85 -15.12
CA GLN A 58 -11.68 -8.23 -14.52
C GLN A 58 -11.47 -7.91 -13.03
N GLU A 59 -10.90 -8.83 -12.26
CA GLU A 59 -10.59 -8.62 -10.84
C GLU A 59 -9.58 -7.47 -10.65
N PHE A 60 -8.52 -7.45 -11.47
CA PHE A 60 -7.52 -6.38 -11.45
C PHE A 60 -8.11 -5.01 -11.80
N TRP A 61 -8.98 -4.95 -12.81
CA TRP A 61 -9.69 -3.72 -13.17
C TRP A 61 -10.54 -3.18 -12.02
N HIS A 62 -11.19 -4.05 -11.23
CA HIS A 62 -11.94 -3.62 -10.04
C HIS A 62 -11.02 -3.02 -8.97
N ILE A 63 -9.82 -3.57 -8.78
CA ILE A 63 -8.81 -2.99 -7.88
C ILE A 63 -8.42 -1.59 -8.36
N GLU A 64 -8.10 -1.43 -9.64
CA GLU A 64 -7.75 -0.11 -10.21
C GLU A 64 -8.87 0.91 -10.01
N LYS A 65 -10.12 0.51 -10.23
CA LYS A 65 -11.29 1.37 -10.04
C LYS A 65 -11.41 1.81 -8.58
N LYS A 66 -11.21 0.90 -7.62
CA LYS A 66 -11.23 1.23 -6.19
C LYS A 66 -10.13 2.23 -5.84
N VAL A 67 -8.92 2.03 -6.35
CA VAL A 67 -7.80 2.96 -6.14
C VAL A 67 -8.14 4.35 -6.69
N LYS A 68 -8.72 4.45 -7.90
CA LYS A 68 -9.14 5.74 -8.49
C LYS A 68 -10.26 6.44 -7.71
N MET A 69 -11.11 5.69 -7.02
CA MET A 69 -12.18 6.25 -6.18
C MET A 69 -11.72 6.62 -4.78
N ALA A 70 -10.61 6.03 -4.31
CA ALA A 70 -10.03 6.36 -3.02
C ALA A 70 -9.46 7.78 -3.04
N LYS A 71 -9.61 8.47 -1.91
CA LYS A 71 -9.03 9.79 -1.69
C LYS A 71 -7.74 9.61 -0.93
N PHE A 72 -6.63 9.97 -1.57
CA PHE A 72 -5.30 9.92 -0.97
C PHE A 72 -4.77 11.34 -0.76
N ASP A 73 -4.02 11.57 0.31
CA ASP A 73 -3.30 12.82 0.55
C ASP A 73 -1.81 12.68 0.21
N PHE A 74 -1.44 13.12 -0.99
CA PHE A 74 -0.05 13.15 -1.45
C PHE A 74 0.64 14.51 -1.26
N SER A 75 0.01 15.44 -0.55
CA SER A 75 0.53 16.81 -0.42
C SER A 75 1.95 16.86 0.14
N PHE A 76 2.24 15.99 1.11
CA PHE A 76 3.52 15.97 1.80
C PHE A 76 4.69 15.51 0.90
N GLY A 77 4.46 14.49 0.06
CA GLY A 77 5.46 14.07 -0.93
C GLY A 77 5.60 15.04 -2.11
N LYS A 78 4.55 15.83 -2.41
CA LYS A 78 4.56 16.87 -3.45
C LYS A 78 5.22 18.18 -3.02
N ASP A 79 5.49 18.36 -1.74
CA ASP A 79 6.17 19.53 -1.21
C ASP A 79 7.51 19.72 -1.92
N SER A 80 7.83 20.96 -2.31
CA SER A 80 9.10 21.31 -2.97
C SER A 80 10.33 20.80 -2.22
N ALA A 81 10.30 20.76 -0.88
CA ALA A 81 11.41 20.25 -0.07
C ALA A 81 11.59 18.73 -0.18
N ASN A 82 10.53 18.00 -0.54
CA ASN A 82 10.48 16.54 -0.53
C ASN A 82 10.52 15.92 -1.93
N LYS A 83 10.32 16.70 -3.00
CA LYS A 83 10.27 16.20 -4.39
C LYS A 83 11.50 15.35 -4.75
N GLU A 84 12.69 15.85 -4.43
CA GLU A 84 13.97 15.19 -4.71
C GLU A 84 14.21 13.93 -3.85
N LYS A 85 13.37 13.67 -2.84
CA LYS A 85 13.41 12.46 -2.01
C LYS A 85 12.57 11.31 -2.60
N ASN A 86 11.86 11.54 -3.71
CA ASN A 86 11.03 10.55 -4.39
C ASN A 86 11.72 10.03 -5.65
N ARG A 87 11.81 8.71 -5.78
CA ARG A 87 12.35 8.07 -6.98
C ARG A 87 11.46 8.27 -8.20
N PHE A 88 10.13 8.23 -8.00
CA PHE A 88 9.13 8.43 -9.03
C PHE A 88 8.12 9.48 -8.56
N SER A 89 7.84 10.48 -9.40
CA SER A 89 6.93 11.58 -9.04
C SER A 89 5.47 11.15 -8.93
N GLU A 90 5.13 10.04 -9.60
CA GLU A 90 3.80 9.43 -9.63
C GLU A 90 3.54 8.51 -8.42
N ILE A 91 4.60 8.02 -7.77
CA ILE A 91 4.50 7.05 -6.66
C ILE A 91 4.83 7.77 -5.37
N LEU A 92 3.80 8.32 -4.73
CA LEU A 92 3.91 9.06 -3.48
C LEU A 92 3.14 8.35 -2.37
N PRO A 93 3.64 8.40 -1.13
CA PRO A 93 2.94 7.82 0.00
C PRO A 93 1.76 8.72 0.39
N ASP A 94 0.62 8.12 0.74
CA ASP A 94 -0.45 8.85 1.40
C ASP A 94 0.00 9.18 2.83
N ARG A 95 -0.09 10.47 3.18
CA ARG A 95 0.29 11.02 4.49
C ARG A 95 -0.30 10.24 5.65
N LYS A 96 -1.51 9.67 5.51
CA LYS A 96 -2.16 8.89 6.57
C LYS A 96 -1.35 7.65 6.98
N TYR A 97 -0.62 7.05 6.03
CA TYR A 97 0.13 5.81 6.25
C TYR A 97 1.64 6.04 6.28
N SER A 98 2.12 7.26 6.03
CA SER A 98 3.55 7.58 6.06
C SER A 98 4.12 7.51 7.48
N PRO A 99 5.33 6.94 7.65
CA PRO A 99 6.05 7.03 8.91
C PRO A 99 6.59 8.43 9.14
N TYR A 100 6.84 8.74 10.41
CA TYR A 100 7.60 9.92 10.81
C TYR A 100 9.04 9.50 11.09
N ILE A 101 9.99 10.29 10.60
CA ILE A 101 11.41 10.16 10.95
C ILE A 101 11.86 11.36 11.77
N SER A 102 12.69 11.11 12.76
CA SER A 102 13.31 12.12 13.62
C SER A 102 14.61 12.58 12.96
N GLY A 103 14.80 13.88 12.70
CA GLY A 103 16.05 14.31 12.10
C GLY A 103 16.12 15.74 11.56
N ASN A 104 17.35 16.20 11.36
CA ASN A 104 17.66 17.53 10.84
C ASN A 104 17.35 17.70 9.35
N ASN A 105 17.27 16.59 8.59
CA ASN A 105 17.02 16.60 7.14
C ASN A 105 15.52 16.57 6.79
N GLY A 106 14.64 16.76 7.78
CA GLY A 106 13.19 16.79 7.62
C GLY A 106 12.50 15.50 8.07
N ILE A 107 11.18 15.56 8.11
CA ILE A 107 10.28 14.51 8.65
C ILE A 107 9.68 13.60 7.56
N TYR A 108 10.30 13.54 6.38
CA TYR A 108 9.76 12.84 5.20
C TYR A 108 10.75 11.82 4.62
N ILE A 109 10.22 10.63 4.37
CA ILE A 109 10.79 9.59 3.51
C ILE A 109 9.64 8.92 2.75
N ASN A 110 9.88 8.50 1.50
CA ASN A 110 8.87 7.82 0.70
C ASN A 110 8.67 6.37 1.20
N ALA A 111 7.77 6.22 2.16
CA ALA A 111 7.44 4.98 2.82
C ALA A 111 5.98 4.99 3.31
N ILE A 112 5.40 3.80 3.47
CA ILE A 112 4.10 3.59 4.10
C ILE A 112 4.12 2.40 5.05
N PHE A 113 3.31 2.47 6.09
CA PHE A 113 2.92 1.32 6.87
C PHE A 113 1.93 0.44 6.12
N VAL A 114 2.14 -0.86 6.22
CA VAL A 114 1.31 -1.91 5.63
C VAL A 114 0.89 -2.86 6.74
N ASN A 115 -0.39 -3.22 6.75
CA ASN A 115 -0.92 -4.19 7.68
C ASN A 115 -0.45 -5.60 7.30
N THR A 116 -0.18 -6.43 8.30
CA THR A 116 -0.06 -7.87 8.11
C THR A 116 -1.42 -8.53 8.17
N TYR A 117 -1.45 -9.84 7.98
CA TYR A 117 -2.64 -10.65 8.23
C TYR A 117 -3.15 -10.54 9.68
N ARG A 118 -2.26 -10.38 10.67
CA ARG A 118 -2.62 -10.43 12.11
C ARG A 118 -2.67 -9.06 12.77
N GLU A 119 -1.83 -8.14 12.34
CA GLU A 119 -1.52 -6.92 13.06
C GLU A 119 -1.42 -5.72 12.12
N GLN A 120 -1.91 -4.57 12.58
CA GLN A 120 -1.86 -3.32 11.83
C GLN A 120 -0.46 -2.69 11.90
N ASN A 121 -0.07 -2.00 10.82
CA ASN A 121 1.17 -1.22 10.70
C ASN A 121 2.47 -1.97 11.05
N GLN A 122 2.51 -3.28 10.87
CA GLN A 122 3.69 -4.09 11.20
C GLN A 122 4.72 -4.17 10.07
N TRP A 123 4.31 -3.93 8.82
CA TRP A 123 5.22 -3.92 7.69
C TRP A 123 5.44 -2.49 7.24
N LEU A 124 6.62 -2.22 6.71
CA LEU A 124 6.95 -0.96 6.09
C LEU A 124 7.37 -1.21 4.65
N ALA A 125 6.66 -0.59 3.72
CA ALA A 125 7.02 -0.59 2.31
C ALA A 125 7.63 0.76 1.97
N THR A 126 8.81 0.75 1.34
CA THR A 126 9.52 1.96 0.92
C THR A 126 10.18 1.75 -0.44
N GLN A 127 10.43 2.84 -1.15
CA GLN A 127 11.30 2.82 -2.33
C GLN A 127 12.72 2.39 -1.94
N LEU A 128 13.51 1.96 -2.92
CA LEU A 128 14.95 1.81 -2.68
C LEU A 128 15.57 3.15 -2.31
N PRO A 129 16.43 3.23 -1.27
CA PRO A 129 17.08 4.48 -0.88
C PRO A 129 17.80 5.13 -2.06
N LEU A 130 17.61 6.44 -2.21
CA LEU A 130 18.37 7.27 -3.14
C LEU A 130 19.67 7.71 -2.46
N SER A 131 20.66 8.16 -3.22
CA SER A 131 21.93 8.67 -2.66
C SER A 131 21.73 9.78 -1.62
N ASN A 132 20.72 10.63 -1.80
CA ASN A 132 20.35 11.72 -0.90
C ASN A 132 19.39 11.32 0.24
N THR A 133 18.94 10.06 0.31
CA THR A 133 17.99 9.56 1.33
C THR A 133 18.51 8.34 2.09
N VAL A 134 19.77 7.92 1.89
CA VAL A 134 20.38 6.81 2.65
C VAL A 134 20.36 7.08 4.15
N VAL A 135 20.69 8.30 4.57
CA VAL A 135 20.66 8.68 5.99
C VAL A 135 19.23 8.64 6.54
N ASP A 136 18.27 9.20 5.81
CA ASP A 136 16.85 9.18 6.18
C ASP A 136 16.31 7.74 6.29
N PHE A 137 16.79 6.83 5.44
CA PHE A 137 16.43 5.41 5.48
C PHE A 137 16.95 4.71 6.74
N TRP A 138 18.20 4.93 7.12
CA TRP A 138 18.72 4.34 8.36
C TRP A 138 18.09 4.95 9.61
N GLN A 139 17.76 6.24 9.55
CA GLN A 139 16.98 6.89 10.60
C GLN A 139 15.58 6.27 10.72
N LEU A 140 14.93 5.96 9.60
CA LEU A 140 13.65 5.24 9.60
C LEU A 140 13.78 3.86 10.25
N VAL A 141 14.84 3.11 9.93
CA VAL A 141 15.12 1.79 10.51
C VAL A 141 15.27 1.88 12.03
N GLU A 142 16.02 2.87 12.52
CA GLU A 142 16.21 3.10 13.94
C GLU A 142 14.91 3.55 14.63
N ASP A 143 14.25 4.60 14.10
CA ASP A 143 13.06 5.20 14.72
C ASP A 143 11.88 4.22 14.80
N GLN A 144 11.75 3.32 13.82
CA GLN A 144 10.67 2.34 13.74
C GLN A 144 11.09 0.95 14.25
N ASP A 145 12.26 0.83 14.86
CA ASP A 145 12.81 -0.41 15.43
C ASP A 145 12.82 -1.60 14.45
N ILE A 146 13.16 -1.34 13.18
CA ILE A 146 13.12 -2.34 12.12
C ILE A 146 14.25 -3.37 12.30
N LYS A 147 13.88 -4.65 12.39
CA LYS A 147 14.83 -5.76 12.61
C LYS A 147 15.32 -6.44 11.35
N VAL A 148 14.53 -6.39 10.27
CA VAL A 148 14.81 -7.10 9.03
C VAL A 148 14.51 -6.17 7.86
N VAL A 149 15.48 -5.99 6.98
CA VAL A 149 15.34 -5.26 5.72
C VAL A 149 15.35 -6.28 4.58
N LEU A 150 14.32 -6.25 3.74
CA LEU A 150 14.19 -7.09 2.56
C LEU A 150 14.36 -6.24 1.30
N GLN A 151 15.38 -6.55 0.50
CA GLN A 151 15.61 -5.93 -0.80
C GLN A 151 15.11 -6.88 -1.91
N LEU A 152 14.17 -6.41 -2.74
CA LEU A 152 13.57 -7.20 -3.81
C LEU A 152 14.21 -7.00 -5.19
N ASP A 153 15.15 -6.05 -5.32
CA ASP A 153 15.86 -5.77 -6.57
C ASP A 153 17.33 -6.22 -6.47
N ALA A 154 17.88 -6.77 -7.55
CA ALA A 154 19.22 -7.31 -7.60
C ALA A 154 20.31 -6.27 -7.94
N TYR A 155 19.94 -5.10 -8.49
CA TYR A 155 20.91 -4.14 -9.01
C TYR A 155 20.66 -2.73 -8.48
N GLN A 156 21.34 -2.35 -7.40
CA GLN A 156 21.47 -0.93 -7.06
C GLN A 156 22.67 -0.61 -6.16
N ILE A 157 22.98 0.69 -6.15
CA ILE A 157 24.00 1.35 -5.33
C ILE A 157 23.87 0.85 -3.88
N PRO A 158 24.95 0.39 -3.25
CA PRO A 158 24.89 -0.01 -1.85
C PRO A 158 24.46 1.17 -0.99
N PHE A 159 23.40 0.97 -0.21
CA PHE A 159 22.97 1.89 0.86
C PHE A 159 23.43 1.39 2.23
N TYR A 160 24.22 0.31 2.27
CA TYR A 160 24.87 -0.26 3.44
C TYR A 160 26.37 -0.41 3.15
N PRO A 161 27.24 -0.31 4.16
CA PRO A 161 28.66 -0.56 4.00
C PRO A 161 28.91 -1.97 3.45
N ARG A 162 29.76 -2.09 2.44
CA ARG A 162 30.28 -3.39 1.99
C ARG A 162 31.62 -3.64 2.67
N ALA A 163 31.93 -4.92 2.90
CA ALA A 163 33.21 -5.32 3.47
C ALA A 163 34.42 -4.84 2.65
N ASP A 164 34.22 -4.51 1.37
CA ASP A 164 35.25 -4.04 0.46
C ASP A 164 35.49 -2.51 0.54
N ASP A 165 34.65 -1.76 1.25
CA ASP A 165 34.71 -0.29 1.31
C ASP A 165 35.78 0.23 2.33
N GLU A 166 36.43 -0.66 3.09
CA GLU A 166 37.45 -0.32 4.11
C GLU A 166 38.91 -0.45 3.61
N LYS A 167 39.17 -0.36 2.30
CA LYS A 167 40.52 -0.35 1.71
C LYS A 167 40.87 0.97 1.04
#